data_AF-A0A830EW64-F1
#
_entry.id   AF-A0A830EW64-F1
#
_cell.length_a   1.000
_cell.length_b   1.000
_cell.length_c   1.000
_cell.angle_alpha   90.00
_cell.angle_beta   90.00
_cell.angle_gamma   90.00
#
_symmetry.space_group_name_H-M   'P 1'
#
loop_
_entity.id
_entity.type
_entity.pdbx_description
1 polymer ?
#
loop_
_entity_poly.entity_id
_entity_poly.type
_entity_poly.pdbx_seq_one_letter_code
_entity_poly.pdbx_strand_id
1 'polypeptide(L)'
;MRERLPPRGRVERALDAFVTENRLTLAVVAPLVGACSMIAGAKGYLPAAIAFSPVALVAGTLMLRLPLAAGLAPLFDRRAAGALGGLCAYSYAIEYVGTTTGWPYGEFAYGVELGPMLAGVPLALPLFFVPLVVNAFLLTVLLLGPRADDPRVRLPAVVLLVVGIDGVLDPGAVALGFWAYADGGVYYGVPLSNYAGWVLSASVAAFALDRAFDYERLRARLEACAFALDDLVSFVLLWGLVNLAFANWLPVLGALALVAALWRTERFDVALEWPVRGRPWR
;
A
#
# COMPACT_ATOMS: atom_id res chain seq x y z
N MET A 1 22.37 -17.30 -30.66
CA MET A 1 21.31 -18.20 -30.15
C MET A 1 20.49 -17.40 -29.15
N ARG A 2 19.28 -16.93 -29.49
CA ARG A 2 18.39 -16.27 -28.52
C ARG A 2 17.73 -17.37 -27.69
N GLU A 3 18.23 -17.61 -26.47
CA GLU A 3 17.52 -18.48 -25.53
C GLU A 3 16.10 -17.94 -25.34
N ARG A 4 15.11 -18.71 -25.81
CA ARG A 4 13.70 -18.39 -25.63
C ARG A 4 13.39 -18.60 -24.15
N LEU A 5 13.19 -17.52 -23.39
CA LEU A 5 12.78 -17.63 -21.99
C LEU A 5 11.52 -18.53 -21.85
N PRO A 6 11.42 -19.28 -20.74
CA PRO A 6 10.22 -20.04 -20.42
C PRO A 6 8.98 -19.13 -20.35
N PRO A 7 7.75 -19.67 -20.51
CA PRO A 7 6.52 -18.89 -20.61
C PRO A 7 6.34 -17.84 -19.49
N ARG A 8 6.66 -18.22 -18.25
CA ARG A 8 6.62 -17.35 -17.07
C ARG A 8 7.51 -16.11 -17.21
N GLY A 9 8.78 -16.30 -17.60
CA GLY A 9 9.73 -15.20 -17.77
C GLY A 9 9.42 -14.28 -18.96
N ARG A 10 8.54 -14.68 -19.88
CA ARG A 10 8.00 -13.78 -20.92
C ARG A 10 6.89 -12.88 -20.35
N VAL A 11 5.99 -13.44 -19.55
CA VAL A 11 4.91 -12.70 -18.91
C VAL A 11 5.48 -11.68 -17.93
N GLU A 12 6.43 -12.08 -17.07
CA GLU A 12 7.08 -11.18 -16.11
C GLU A 12 7.76 -9.99 -16.82
N ARG A 13 8.49 -10.22 -17.91
CA ARG A 13 9.11 -9.13 -18.68
C ARG A 13 8.10 -8.24 -19.39
N ALA A 14 7.02 -8.82 -19.92
CA ALA A 14 5.96 -8.03 -20.54
C ALA A 14 5.27 -7.13 -19.51
N LEU A 15 5.07 -7.64 -18.29
CA LEU A 15 4.50 -6.89 -17.18
C LEU A 15 5.44 -5.78 -16.71
N ASP A 16 6.74 -6.07 -16.55
CA ASP A 16 7.77 -5.06 -16.23
C ASP A 16 7.80 -3.95 -17.28
N ALA A 17 7.77 -4.30 -18.56
CA ALA A 17 7.74 -3.33 -19.66
C ALA A 17 6.46 -2.47 -19.61
N PHE A 18 5.30 -3.11 -19.46
CA PHE A 18 4.02 -2.41 -19.36
C PHE A 18 4.00 -1.41 -18.20
N VAL A 19 4.43 -1.83 -17.00
CA VAL A 19 4.49 -0.95 -15.84
C VAL A 19 5.47 0.18 -16.09
N THR A 20 6.66 -0.11 -16.63
CA THR A 20 7.69 0.90 -16.94
C THR A 20 7.19 1.96 -17.91
N GLU A 21 6.51 1.54 -18.98
CA GLU A 21 5.92 2.44 -19.99
C GLU A 21 4.76 3.28 -19.44
N ASN A 22 4.07 2.80 -18.40
CA ASN A 22 2.87 3.43 -17.84
C ASN A 22 3.08 3.97 -16.41
N ARG A 23 4.33 4.12 -15.94
CA ARG A 23 4.62 4.52 -14.55
C ARG A 23 3.92 5.80 -14.14
N LEU A 24 4.00 6.86 -14.96
CA LEU A 24 3.35 8.13 -14.66
C LEU A 24 1.84 7.97 -14.48
N THR A 25 1.21 7.18 -15.34
CA THR A 25 -0.24 6.91 -15.29
C THR A 25 -0.59 6.15 -14.02
N LEU A 26 0.13 5.07 -13.71
CA LEU A 26 -0.14 4.21 -12.55
C LEU A 26 0.19 4.89 -11.22
N ALA A 27 1.33 5.56 -11.15
CA ALA A 27 1.89 6.10 -9.91
C ALA A 27 1.40 7.52 -9.56
N VAL A 28 0.94 8.30 -10.55
CA VAL A 28 0.53 9.70 -10.35
C VAL A 28 -0.89 9.95 -10.85
N VAL A 29 -1.20 9.67 -12.12
CA VAL A 29 -2.51 10.03 -12.67
C VAL A 29 -3.65 9.25 -12.01
N ALA A 30 -3.52 7.93 -11.87
CA ALA A 30 -4.51 7.08 -11.24
C ALA A 30 -4.80 7.47 -9.77
N PRO A 31 -3.80 7.64 -8.87
CA PRO A 31 -4.06 8.08 -7.50
C PRO A 31 -4.63 9.49 -7.42
N LEU A 32 -4.25 10.41 -8.32
CA LEU A 32 -4.85 11.75 -8.39
C LEU A 32 -6.34 11.68 -8.75
N VAL A 33 -6.69 10.90 -9.79
CA VAL A 33 -8.09 10.68 -10.16
C VAL A 33 -8.86 10.03 -9.01
N GLY A 34 -8.26 9.04 -8.33
CA GLY A 34 -8.83 8.39 -7.15
C GLY A 34 -9.11 9.37 -6.02
N ALA A 35 -8.11 10.16 -5.60
CA ALA A 35 -8.26 11.17 -4.55
C ALA A 35 -9.33 12.21 -4.90
N CYS A 36 -9.27 12.78 -6.12
CA CYS A 36 -10.26 13.75 -6.58
C CYS A 36 -11.68 13.16 -6.58
N SER A 37 -11.84 11.91 -7.02
CA SER A 37 -13.14 11.22 -7.04
C SER A 37 -13.66 10.95 -5.63
N MET A 38 -12.80 10.52 -4.71
CA MET A 38 -13.17 10.27 -3.31
C MET A 38 -13.55 11.58 -2.59
N ILE A 39 -12.78 12.65 -2.77
CA ILE A 39 -13.07 13.96 -2.20
C ILE A 39 -14.37 14.54 -2.80
N ALA A 40 -14.56 14.44 -4.12
CA ALA A 40 -15.78 14.89 -4.79
C ALA A 40 -17.01 14.10 -4.34
N GLY A 41 -16.85 12.78 -4.13
CA GLY A 41 -17.88 11.92 -3.56
C GLY A 41 -18.28 12.36 -2.16
N ALA A 42 -17.31 12.54 -1.25
CA ALA A 42 -17.57 12.99 0.11
C ALA A 42 -18.21 14.38 0.19
N LYS A 43 -17.84 15.30 -0.72
CA LYS A 43 -18.41 16.66 -0.78
C LYS A 43 -19.78 16.74 -1.49
N GLY A 44 -20.31 15.60 -1.96
CA GLY A 44 -21.61 15.55 -2.65
C GLY A 44 -21.58 16.11 -4.08
N TYR A 45 -20.41 16.25 -4.69
CA TYR A 45 -20.27 16.67 -6.09
C TYR A 45 -20.47 15.54 -7.10
N LEU A 46 -20.39 14.28 -6.66
CA LEU A 46 -20.67 13.11 -7.48
C LEU A 46 -22.05 12.50 -7.13
N PRO A 47 -22.78 11.96 -8.12
CA PRO A 47 -23.98 11.17 -7.85
C PRO A 47 -23.68 9.98 -6.94
N ALA A 48 -24.61 9.63 -6.05
CA ALA A 48 -24.46 8.50 -5.13
C ALA A 48 -24.15 7.15 -5.82
N ALA A 49 -24.58 6.96 -7.07
CA ALA A 49 -24.29 5.77 -7.86
C ALA A 49 -22.80 5.62 -8.24
N ILE A 50 -22.04 6.71 -8.22
CA ILE A 50 -20.63 6.75 -8.65
C ILE A 50 -19.72 7.09 -7.46
N ALA A 51 -20.19 7.93 -6.54
CA ALA A 51 -19.50 8.21 -5.28
C ALA A 51 -19.25 6.90 -4.53
N PHE A 52 -17.97 6.61 -4.28
CA PHE A 52 -17.54 5.39 -3.57
C PHE A 52 -18.06 4.07 -4.15
N SER A 53 -18.26 4.02 -5.48
CA SER A 53 -18.65 2.78 -6.15
C SER A 53 -17.69 1.63 -5.79
N PRO A 54 -18.18 0.50 -5.23
CA PRO A 54 -17.34 -0.60 -4.78
C PRO A 54 -16.45 -1.15 -5.90
N VAL A 55 -16.99 -1.23 -7.12
CA VAL A 55 -16.25 -1.68 -8.31
C VAL A 55 -15.14 -0.70 -8.67
N ALA A 56 -15.42 0.61 -8.64
CA ALA A 56 -14.41 1.63 -8.94
C ALA A 56 -13.29 1.66 -7.90
N LEU A 57 -13.62 1.49 -6.61
CA LEU A 57 -12.65 1.43 -5.52
C LEU A 57 -11.72 0.22 -5.68
N VAL A 58 -12.28 -0.97 -5.94
CA VAL A 58 -11.47 -2.18 -6.16
C VAL A 58 -10.63 -2.07 -7.44
N ALA A 59 -11.22 -1.60 -8.54
CA ALA A 59 -10.50 -1.43 -9.81
C ALA A 59 -9.36 -0.41 -9.69
N GLY A 60 -9.63 0.75 -9.08
CA GLY A 60 -8.61 1.77 -8.81
C GLY A 60 -7.50 1.20 -7.93
N THR A 61 -7.84 0.46 -6.89
CA THR A 61 -6.85 -0.20 -6.01
C THR A 61 -5.99 -1.20 -6.77
N LEU A 62 -6.58 -2.03 -7.65
CA LEU A 62 -5.81 -2.96 -8.48
C LEU A 62 -4.81 -2.23 -9.39
N MET A 63 -5.20 -1.09 -9.96
CA MET A 63 -4.29 -0.25 -10.76
C MET A 63 -3.13 0.28 -9.91
N LEU A 64 -3.42 0.76 -8.70
CA LEU A 64 -2.43 1.27 -7.75
C LEU A 64 -1.43 0.17 -7.34
N ARG A 65 -1.91 -1.06 -7.11
CA ARG A 65 -1.07 -2.20 -6.69
C ARG A 65 -0.27 -2.84 -7.82
N LEU A 66 -0.54 -2.50 -9.08
CA LEU A 66 0.07 -3.16 -10.24
C LEU A 66 1.60 -3.04 -10.27
N PRO A 67 2.23 -1.88 -10.01
CA PRO A 67 3.69 -1.78 -9.98
C PRO A 67 4.31 -2.67 -8.90
N LEU A 68 3.70 -2.73 -7.71
CA LEU A 68 4.18 -3.59 -6.63
C LEU A 68 4.08 -5.07 -6.99
N ALA A 69 2.94 -5.48 -7.55
CA ALA A 69 2.72 -6.85 -8.00
C ALA A 69 3.73 -7.27 -9.08
N ALA A 70 4.00 -6.41 -10.06
CA ALA A 70 5.02 -6.61 -11.09
C ALA A 70 6.44 -6.68 -10.50
N GLY A 71 6.75 -5.78 -9.55
CA GLY A 71 8.03 -5.72 -8.88
C GLY A 71 8.37 -7.02 -8.16
N LEU A 72 7.36 -7.63 -7.52
CA LEU A 72 7.51 -8.88 -6.76
C LEU A 72 7.30 -10.16 -7.58
N ALA A 73 6.64 -10.12 -8.74
CA ALA A 73 6.31 -11.32 -9.52
C ALA A 73 7.49 -12.29 -9.75
N PRO A 74 8.73 -11.83 -10.07
CA PRO A 74 9.89 -12.72 -10.22
C PRO A 74 10.34 -13.41 -8.92
N LEU A 75 9.94 -12.88 -7.77
CA LEU A 75 10.29 -13.39 -6.45
C LEU A 75 9.29 -14.43 -5.93
N PHE A 76 8.10 -14.52 -6.54
CA PHE A 76 7.06 -15.45 -6.10
C PHE A 76 7.42 -16.91 -6.38
N ASP A 77 7.67 -17.67 -5.33
CA ASP A 77 7.73 -19.13 -5.36
C ASP A 77 6.55 -19.74 -4.59
N ARG A 78 6.57 -21.07 -4.39
CA ARG A 78 5.51 -21.77 -3.64
C ARG A 78 5.44 -21.33 -2.18
N ARG A 79 6.57 -20.95 -1.59
CA ARG A 79 6.66 -20.50 -0.20
C ARG A 79 6.05 -19.10 -0.08
N ALA A 80 6.39 -18.19 -0.99
CA ALA A 80 5.78 -16.88 -1.08
C ALA A 80 4.28 -16.95 -1.34
N ALA A 81 3.83 -17.84 -2.22
CA ALA A 81 2.41 -18.06 -2.47
C ALA A 81 1.67 -18.60 -1.22
N GLY A 82 2.26 -19.56 -0.51
CA GLY A 82 1.69 -20.10 0.73
C GLY A 82 1.62 -19.06 1.85
N ALA A 83 2.68 -18.27 2.02
CA ALA A 83 2.71 -17.19 3.01
C ALA A 83 1.71 -16.08 2.68
N LEU A 84 1.59 -15.68 1.41
CA LEU A 84 0.58 -14.72 0.97
C LEU A 84 -0.84 -15.25 1.19
N GLY A 85 -1.10 -16.52 0.86
CA GLY A 85 -2.39 -17.15 1.14
C GLY A 85 -2.73 -17.17 2.63
N GLY A 86 -1.74 -17.48 3.48
CA GLY A 86 -1.87 -17.40 4.93
C GLY A 86 -2.13 -15.98 5.43
N LEU A 87 -1.48 -14.97 4.85
CA LEU A 87 -1.72 -13.57 5.18
C LEU A 87 -3.09 -13.07 4.73
N CYS A 88 -3.57 -13.51 3.57
CA CYS A 88 -4.94 -13.24 3.15
C CYS A 88 -5.92 -13.81 4.19
N ALA A 89 -5.80 -15.08 4.55
CA ALA A 89 -6.66 -15.71 5.54
C ALA A 89 -6.58 -15.02 6.92
N TYR A 90 -5.37 -14.68 7.36
CA TYR A 90 -5.15 -13.95 8.61
C TYR A 90 -5.83 -12.58 8.58
N SER A 91 -5.67 -11.81 7.50
CA SER A 91 -6.24 -10.46 7.36
C SER A 91 -7.76 -10.49 7.52
N TYR A 92 -8.43 -11.45 6.89
CA TYR A 92 -9.87 -11.64 7.09
C TYR A 92 -10.23 -12.09 8.49
N ALA A 93 -9.49 -13.04 9.06
CA ALA A 93 -9.81 -13.58 10.38
C ALA A 93 -9.69 -12.48 11.45
N ILE A 94 -8.60 -11.71 11.45
CA ILE A 94 -8.38 -10.63 12.42
C ILE A 94 -9.38 -9.49 12.22
N GLU A 95 -9.74 -9.17 10.98
CA GLU A 95 -10.75 -8.16 10.69
C GLU A 95 -12.13 -8.59 11.16
N TYR A 96 -12.52 -9.84 10.89
CA TYR A 96 -13.80 -10.37 11.33
C TYR A 96 -13.91 -10.34 12.87
N VAL A 97 -12.83 -10.70 13.58
CA VAL A 97 -12.78 -10.54 15.04
C VAL A 97 -12.88 -9.06 15.43
N GLY A 98 -12.17 -8.17 14.74
CA GLY A 98 -12.25 -6.72 14.92
C GLY A 98 -13.66 -6.16 14.81
N THR A 99 -14.35 -6.44 13.71
CA THR A 99 -15.70 -5.94 13.45
C THR A 99 -16.77 -6.56 14.34
N THR A 100 -16.54 -7.74 14.90
CA THR A 100 -17.53 -8.44 15.75
C THR A 100 -17.31 -8.24 17.24
N THR A 101 -16.07 -7.97 17.68
CA THR A 101 -15.70 -7.89 19.10
C THR A 101 -15.11 -6.55 19.52
N GLY A 102 -14.75 -5.69 18.57
CA GLY A 102 -13.98 -4.47 18.81
C GLY A 102 -12.50 -4.70 19.13
N TRP A 103 -12.03 -5.96 19.19
CA TRP A 103 -10.61 -6.27 19.38
C TRP A 103 -9.97 -6.76 18.07
N PRO A 104 -8.76 -6.30 17.69
CA PRO A 104 -7.88 -5.41 18.44
C PRO A 104 -8.06 -3.93 18.13
N TYR A 105 -8.86 -3.57 17.12
CA TYR A 105 -8.83 -2.23 16.52
C TYR A 105 -9.68 -1.17 17.25
N GLY A 106 -10.51 -1.56 18.20
CA GLY A 106 -11.64 -0.76 18.70
C GLY A 106 -12.94 -1.15 18.00
N GLU A 107 -14.08 -0.79 18.57
CA GLU A 107 -15.38 -1.02 17.92
C GLU A 107 -15.54 -0.06 16.72
N PHE A 108 -15.68 -0.61 15.52
CA PHE A 108 -15.89 0.17 14.30
C PHE A 108 -16.85 -0.53 13.33
N ALA A 109 -17.44 0.26 12.44
CA ALA A 109 -18.29 -0.24 11.35
C ALA A 109 -17.90 0.40 10.02
N TYR A 110 -17.95 -0.39 8.95
CA TYR A 110 -17.82 0.11 7.59
C TYR A 110 -18.99 1.01 7.22
N GLY A 111 -18.70 2.23 6.77
CA GLY A 111 -19.68 3.20 6.28
C GLY A 111 -19.95 3.08 4.77
N VAL A 112 -19.03 2.45 4.04
CA VAL A 112 -19.19 2.14 2.61
C VAL A 112 -18.72 0.72 2.31
N GLU A 113 -19.24 0.13 1.24
CA GLU A 113 -18.78 -1.17 0.75
C GLU A 113 -17.48 -1.02 -0.05
N LEU A 114 -16.36 -1.55 0.48
CA LEU A 114 -15.06 -1.52 -0.18
C LEU A 114 -14.87 -2.70 -1.16
N GLY A 115 -15.90 -2.95 -1.97
CA GLY A 115 -16.02 -4.14 -2.81
C GLY A 115 -17.06 -5.13 -2.29
N PRO A 116 -17.14 -6.33 -2.88
CA PRO A 116 -18.02 -7.39 -2.39
C PRO A 116 -17.70 -7.73 -0.93
N MET A 117 -18.72 -7.87 -0.08
CA MET A 117 -18.57 -8.09 1.36
C MET A 117 -18.86 -9.56 1.72
N LEU A 118 -18.12 -10.13 2.68
CA LEU A 118 -18.37 -11.44 3.27
C LEU A 118 -18.44 -11.29 4.80
N ALA A 119 -19.60 -11.60 5.38
CA ALA A 119 -19.84 -11.48 6.82
C ALA A 119 -19.47 -10.08 7.38
N GLY A 120 -19.73 -9.02 6.62
CA GLY A 120 -19.41 -7.63 6.99
C GLY A 120 -17.98 -7.19 6.70
N VAL A 121 -17.12 -8.07 6.18
CA VAL A 121 -15.71 -7.78 5.86
C VAL A 121 -15.50 -7.71 4.34
N PRO A 122 -14.79 -6.71 3.79
CA PRO A 122 -14.55 -6.60 2.35
C PRO A 122 -13.71 -7.76 1.82
N LEU A 123 -14.16 -8.34 0.70
CA LEU A 123 -13.40 -9.43 0.08
C LEU A 123 -12.02 -8.96 -0.44
N ALA A 124 -11.92 -7.68 -0.76
CA ALA A 124 -10.70 -7.04 -1.21
C ALA A 124 -9.75 -6.66 -0.06
N LEU A 125 -10.08 -6.96 1.21
CA LEU A 125 -9.26 -6.54 2.35
C LEU A 125 -7.75 -6.87 2.22
N PRO A 126 -7.34 -8.08 1.77
CA PRO A 126 -5.92 -8.36 1.58
C PRO A 126 -5.24 -7.45 0.53
N LEU A 127 -5.98 -6.94 -0.46
CA LEU A 127 -5.49 -5.98 -1.46
C LEU A 127 -5.28 -4.58 -0.85
N PHE A 128 -6.00 -4.24 0.22
CA PHE A 128 -5.80 -3.00 0.95
C PHE A 128 -4.64 -3.11 1.94
N PHE A 129 -4.59 -4.19 2.72
CA PHE A 129 -3.64 -4.35 3.83
C PHE A 129 -2.24 -4.84 3.39
N VAL A 130 -2.14 -5.96 2.66
CA VAL A 130 -0.85 -6.62 2.40
C VAL A 130 0.13 -5.70 1.66
N PRO A 131 -0.28 -4.94 0.62
CA PRO A 131 0.61 -3.99 -0.04
C PRO A 131 1.20 -2.94 0.90
N LEU A 132 0.49 -2.49 1.93
CA LEU A 132 1.02 -1.51 2.88
C LEU A 132 2.20 -2.08 3.66
N VAL A 133 2.07 -3.33 4.14
CA VAL A 133 3.15 -4.04 4.85
C VAL A 133 4.33 -4.30 3.92
N VAL A 134 4.06 -4.72 2.70
CA VAL A 134 5.12 -4.94 1.69
C VAL A 134 5.85 -3.63 1.41
N ASN A 135 5.17 -2.53 1.09
CA ASN A 135 5.81 -1.24 0.84
C ASN A 135 6.64 -0.75 2.03
N ALA A 136 6.13 -0.90 3.25
CA ALA A 136 6.87 -0.59 4.46
C ALA A 136 8.15 -1.45 4.56
N PHE A 137 8.07 -2.73 4.22
CA PHE A 137 9.23 -3.62 4.16
C PHE A 137 10.25 -3.13 3.12
N LEU A 138 9.83 -2.87 1.89
CA LEU A 138 10.71 -2.43 0.80
C LEU A 138 11.39 -1.08 1.13
N LEU A 139 10.61 -0.11 1.61
CA LEU A 139 11.13 1.20 2.02
C LEU A 139 12.11 1.07 3.18
N THR A 140 11.82 0.22 4.17
CA THR A 140 12.72 -0.03 5.31
C THR A 140 14.06 -0.61 4.85
N VAL A 141 14.04 -1.58 3.92
CA VAL A 141 15.27 -2.16 3.36
C VAL A 141 16.13 -1.09 2.67
N LEU A 142 15.50 -0.20 1.91
CA LEU A 142 16.21 0.88 1.21
C LEU A 142 16.75 1.96 2.16
N LEU A 143 15.98 2.36 3.18
CA LEU A 143 16.38 3.39 4.13
C LEU A 143 17.47 2.94 5.10
N LEU A 144 17.41 1.70 5.56
CA LEU A 144 18.38 1.17 6.53
C LEU A 144 19.65 0.62 5.86
N GLY A 145 19.62 0.33 4.56
CA GLY A 145 20.75 -0.20 3.81
C GLY A 145 21.30 -1.47 4.47
N PRO A 146 22.62 -1.59 4.71
CA PRO A 146 23.22 -2.77 5.37
C PRO A 146 22.65 -3.09 6.76
N ARG A 147 22.09 -2.10 7.49
CA ARG A 147 21.47 -2.37 8.79
C ARG A 147 20.18 -3.18 8.66
N ALA A 148 19.55 -3.15 7.49
CA ALA A 148 18.39 -3.96 7.20
C ALA A 148 18.71 -5.46 7.17
N ASP A 149 19.98 -5.87 7.07
CA ASP A 149 20.37 -7.29 7.00
C ASP A 149 20.05 -8.04 8.31
N ASP A 150 20.04 -7.33 9.45
CA ASP A 150 19.62 -7.89 10.74
C ASP A 150 18.08 -7.82 10.90
N PRO A 151 17.37 -8.96 10.92
CA PRO A 151 15.92 -8.98 11.11
C PRO A 151 15.47 -8.36 12.45
N ARG A 152 16.34 -8.31 13.47
CA ARG A 152 16.04 -7.68 14.77
C ARG A 152 15.95 -6.15 14.68
N VAL A 153 16.59 -5.57 13.67
CA VAL A 153 16.50 -4.14 13.36
C VAL A 153 15.42 -3.90 12.31
N ARG A 154 15.41 -4.72 11.25
CA ARG A 154 14.46 -4.60 10.14
C ARG A 154 13.01 -4.76 10.58
N LEU A 155 12.66 -5.83 11.30
CA LEU A 155 11.25 -6.13 11.60
C LEU A 155 10.58 -5.06 12.48
N PRO A 156 11.18 -4.59 13.59
CA PRO A 156 10.58 -3.49 14.36
C PRO A 156 10.44 -2.20 13.55
N ALA A 157 11.41 -1.89 12.68
CA ALA A 157 11.33 -0.72 11.80
C ALA A 157 10.20 -0.84 10.77
N VAL A 158 9.99 -2.03 10.19
CA VAL A 158 8.85 -2.29 9.31
C VAL A 158 7.54 -2.10 10.05
N VAL A 159 7.39 -2.69 11.25
CA VAL A 159 6.17 -2.55 12.06
C VAL A 159 5.88 -1.09 12.37
N LEU A 160 6.89 -0.33 12.81
CA LEU A 160 6.75 1.10 13.07
C LEU A 160 6.32 1.89 11.82
N LEU A 161 6.91 1.57 10.66
CA LEU A 161 6.56 2.22 9.41
C LEU A 161 5.15 1.86 8.94
N VAL A 162 4.69 0.62 9.13
CA VAL A 162 3.31 0.22 8.84
C VAL A 162 2.32 1.00 9.70
N VAL A 163 2.58 1.15 11.00
CA VAL A 163 1.75 1.97 11.89
C VAL A 163 1.79 3.44 11.49
N GLY A 164 2.93 3.95 11.01
CA GLY A 164 3.04 5.30 10.45
C GLY A 164 2.22 5.49 9.17
N ILE A 165 2.21 4.49 8.28
CA ILE A 165 1.38 4.45 7.07
C ILE A 165 -0.11 4.44 7.46
N ASP A 166 -0.50 3.62 8.44
CA ASP A 166 -1.85 3.59 8.99
C ASP A 166 -2.26 4.95 9.57
N GLY A 167 -1.38 5.60 10.33
CA GLY A 167 -1.58 6.96 10.84
C GLY A 167 -1.75 8.04 9.76
N VAL A 168 -1.48 7.74 8.49
CA VAL A 168 -1.83 8.59 7.34
C VAL A 168 -3.15 8.13 6.70
N LEU A 169 -3.35 6.84 6.53
CA LEU A 169 -4.54 6.27 5.86
C LEU A 169 -5.82 6.47 6.69
N ASP A 170 -5.80 6.04 7.95
CA ASP A 170 -6.99 5.90 8.79
C ASP A 170 -7.75 7.21 8.99
N PRO A 171 -7.10 8.33 9.36
CA PRO A 171 -7.76 9.63 9.47
C PRO A 171 -8.44 10.08 8.17
N GLY A 172 -7.81 9.81 7.02
CA GLY A 172 -8.38 10.12 5.71
C GLY A 172 -9.61 9.27 5.42
N ALA A 173 -9.55 7.97 5.77
CA ALA A 173 -10.64 7.04 5.55
C ALA A 173 -11.85 7.33 6.46
N VAL A 174 -11.61 7.67 7.72
CA VAL A 174 -12.64 8.15 8.65
C VAL A 174 -13.28 9.44 8.13
N ALA A 175 -12.47 10.41 7.65
CA ALA A 175 -12.98 11.66 7.09
C ALA A 175 -13.83 11.46 5.82
N LEU A 176 -13.51 10.44 5.02
CA LEU A 176 -14.31 10.04 3.85
C LEU A 176 -15.54 9.21 4.21
N GLY A 177 -15.70 8.78 5.46
CA GLY A 177 -16.79 7.93 5.92
C GLY A 177 -16.65 6.46 5.51
N PHE A 178 -15.43 5.99 5.22
CA PHE A 178 -15.21 4.58 4.89
C PHE A 178 -15.49 3.65 6.06
N TRP A 179 -15.14 4.09 7.25
CA TRP A 179 -15.54 3.50 8.52
C TRP A 179 -15.60 4.57 9.59
N ALA A 180 -16.28 4.24 10.69
CA ALA A 180 -16.33 5.06 11.89
C ALA A 180 -16.14 4.18 13.12
N TYR A 181 -15.39 4.69 14.10
CA TYR A 181 -15.24 4.07 15.40
C TYR A 181 -16.35 4.54 16.34
N ALA A 182 -16.95 3.63 17.11
CA ALA A 182 -18.13 3.90 17.93
C ALA A 182 -17.91 5.03 18.95
N ASP A 183 -16.78 4.99 19.66
CA ASP A 183 -16.39 6.02 20.63
C ASP A 183 -15.52 7.13 20.02
N GLY A 184 -15.31 7.09 18.69
CA GLY A 184 -14.32 7.90 18.00
C GLY A 184 -12.90 7.65 18.54
N GLY A 185 -12.06 8.68 18.49
CA GLY A 185 -10.71 8.58 19.03
C GLY A 185 -9.90 9.87 18.92
N VAL A 186 -8.86 9.95 19.75
CA VAL A 186 -8.06 11.16 19.95
C VAL A 186 -7.28 11.59 18.72
N TYR A 187 -7.04 10.68 17.77
CA TYR A 187 -6.30 10.97 16.55
C TYR A 187 -7.28 10.97 15.36
N TYR A 188 -7.90 12.13 15.12
CA TYR A 188 -8.83 12.35 13.99
C TYR A 188 -9.98 11.33 13.92
N GLY A 189 -10.53 10.93 15.07
CA GLY A 189 -11.61 9.95 15.15
C GLY A 189 -11.14 8.50 15.25
N VAL A 190 -9.83 8.24 15.26
CA VAL A 190 -9.23 6.91 15.35
C VAL A 190 -8.74 6.67 16.79
N PRO A 191 -9.17 5.58 17.46
CA PRO A 191 -8.76 5.27 18.82
C PRO A 191 -7.35 4.67 18.87
N LEU A 192 -6.68 4.81 20.02
CA LEU A 192 -5.33 4.25 20.20
C LEU A 192 -5.29 2.71 20.12
N SER A 193 -6.41 2.04 20.39
CA SER A 193 -6.57 0.60 20.20
C SER A 193 -6.31 0.19 18.75
N ASN A 194 -6.73 1.01 17.76
CA ASN A 194 -6.49 0.73 16.36
C ASN A 194 -4.99 0.58 16.09
N TYR A 195 -4.19 1.56 16.51
CA TYR A 195 -2.74 1.51 16.33
C TYR A 195 -2.08 0.34 17.07
N ALA A 196 -2.59 -0.05 18.23
CA ALA A 196 -2.13 -1.26 18.92
C ALA A 196 -2.47 -2.54 18.15
N GLY A 197 -3.67 -2.61 17.55
CA GLY A 197 -4.06 -3.68 16.64
C GLY A 197 -3.20 -3.73 15.38
N TRP A 198 -2.87 -2.58 14.80
CA TRP A 198 -1.94 -2.50 13.66
C TRP A 198 -0.52 -2.93 14.02
N VAL A 199 -0.03 -2.69 15.24
CA VAL A 199 1.24 -3.27 15.70
C VAL A 199 1.17 -4.81 15.65
N LEU A 200 0.09 -5.42 16.13
CA LEU A 200 -0.09 -6.87 16.08
C LEU A 200 -0.14 -7.38 14.62
N SER A 201 -1.02 -6.81 13.80
CA SER A 201 -1.22 -7.22 12.41
C SER A 201 0.02 -7.01 11.57
N ALA A 202 0.70 -5.87 11.72
CA ALA A 202 1.96 -5.60 11.07
C ALA A 202 3.07 -6.54 11.53
N SER A 203 3.12 -6.94 12.81
CA SER A 203 4.13 -7.87 13.31
C SER A 203 3.98 -9.26 12.69
N VAL A 204 2.75 -9.78 12.66
CA VAL A 204 2.45 -11.07 12.00
C VAL A 204 2.78 -11.00 10.51
N ALA A 205 2.35 -9.93 9.84
CA ALA A 205 2.56 -9.76 8.41
C ALA A 205 4.04 -9.57 8.05
N ALA A 206 4.76 -8.69 8.75
CA ALA A 206 6.19 -8.47 8.53
C ALA A 206 6.97 -9.76 8.75
N PHE A 207 6.69 -10.51 9.82
CA PHE A 207 7.35 -11.80 10.06
C PHE A 207 7.06 -12.81 8.96
N ALA A 208 5.80 -12.93 8.52
CA ALA A 208 5.43 -13.83 7.43
C ALA A 208 6.14 -13.47 6.11
N LEU A 209 6.18 -12.19 5.73
CA LEU A 209 6.88 -11.70 4.54
C LEU A 209 8.40 -11.97 4.61
N ASP A 210 8.99 -11.74 5.77
CA ASP A 210 10.40 -11.99 6.04
C ASP A 210 10.77 -13.47 5.92
N ARG A 211 9.81 -14.36 6.22
CA ARG A 211 9.94 -15.80 5.96
C ARG A 211 9.54 -16.19 4.55
N ALA A 212 8.72 -15.40 3.86
CA ALA A 212 8.21 -15.72 2.53
C ALA A 212 9.26 -15.52 1.44
N PHE A 213 9.93 -14.37 1.48
CA PHE A 213 10.87 -13.95 0.45
C PHE A 213 12.31 -14.29 0.79
N ASP A 214 13.05 -14.71 -0.22
CA ASP A 214 14.51 -14.75 -0.15
C ASP A 214 15.03 -13.30 -0.13
N TYR A 215 15.69 -12.93 0.97
CA TYR A 215 16.11 -11.56 1.23
C TYR A 215 17.15 -11.05 0.21
N GLU A 216 18.09 -11.90 -0.20
CA GLU A 216 19.11 -11.54 -1.19
C GLU A 216 18.48 -11.29 -2.55
N ARG A 217 17.57 -12.18 -2.97
CA ARG A 217 16.83 -12.01 -4.23
C ARG A 217 15.94 -10.77 -4.20
N LEU A 218 15.30 -10.49 -3.06
CA LEU A 218 14.49 -9.29 -2.86
C LEU A 218 15.34 -8.02 -3.00
N ARG A 219 16.49 -7.96 -2.32
CA ARG A 219 17.41 -6.83 -2.39
C ARG A 219 17.92 -6.59 -3.82
N ALA A 220 18.37 -7.65 -4.49
CA ALA A 220 18.81 -7.57 -5.89
C ALA A 220 17.68 -7.08 -6.81
N ARG A 221 16.44 -7.52 -6.57
CA ARG A 221 15.28 -7.04 -7.34
C ARG A 221 14.96 -5.58 -7.04
N LEU A 222 15.03 -5.13 -5.79
CA LEU A 222 14.86 -3.73 -5.41
C LEU A 222 15.88 -2.82 -6.08
N GLU A 223 17.13 -3.28 -6.19
CA GLU A 223 18.18 -2.53 -6.88
C GLU A 223 17.93 -2.38 -8.38
N ALA A 224 17.33 -3.40 -9.01
CA ALA A 224 17.09 -3.45 -10.46
C ALA A 224 15.70 -2.91 -10.89
N CYS A 225 14.74 -2.78 -9.97
CA CYS A 225 13.35 -2.44 -10.28
C CYS A 225 13.05 -0.98 -9.91
N ALA A 226 13.09 -0.09 -10.89
CA ALA A 226 12.89 1.34 -10.68
C ALA A 226 11.50 1.70 -10.12
N PHE A 227 10.47 0.88 -10.41
CA PHE A 227 9.08 1.11 -9.99
C PHE A 227 8.68 0.40 -8.70
N ALA A 228 9.63 -0.20 -7.96
CA ALA A 228 9.33 -1.02 -6.78
C ALA A 228 8.57 -0.28 -5.66
N LEU A 229 8.67 1.06 -5.61
CA LEU A 229 7.99 1.91 -4.63
C LEU A 229 6.87 2.78 -5.23
N ASP A 230 6.52 2.59 -6.50
CA ASP A 230 5.49 3.42 -7.17
C ASP A 230 4.11 3.27 -6.53
N ASP A 231 3.81 2.12 -5.93
CA ASP A 231 2.59 1.92 -5.15
C ASP A 231 2.59 2.77 -3.86
N LEU A 232 3.74 2.93 -3.20
CA LEU A 232 3.88 3.84 -2.05
C LEU A 232 3.83 5.31 -2.48
N VAL A 233 4.37 5.66 -3.64
CA VAL A 233 4.17 7.00 -4.26
C VAL A 233 2.68 7.27 -4.44
N SER A 234 1.96 6.30 -4.99
CA SER A 234 0.52 6.41 -5.19
C SER A 234 -0.23 6.58 -3.88
N PHE A 235 0.15 5.82 -2.86
CA PHE A 235 -0.40 5.91 -1.51
C PHE A 235 -0.23 7.32 -0.93
N VAL A 236 0.98 7.88 -0.93
CA VAL A 236 1.24 9.19 -0.32
C VAL A 236 0.56 10.32 -1.08
N LEU A 237 0.45 10.22 -2.40
CA LEU A 237 -0.30 11.18 -3.21
C LEU A 237 -1.80 11.11 -2.89
N LEU A 238 -2.38 9.91 -2.93
CA LEU A 238 -3.81 9.73 -2.71
C LEU A 238 -4.21 10.16 -1.29
N TRP A 239 -3.61 9.55 -0.27
CA TRP A 239 -3.97 9.80 1.12
C TRP A 239 -3.47 11.15 1.61
N GLY A 240 -2.35 11.66 1.10
CA GLY A 240 -1.88 13.01 1.41
C GLY A 240 -2.87 14.07 0.93
N LEU A 241 -3.41 13.93 -0.29
CA LEU A 241 -4.42 14.85 -0.83
C LEU A 241 -5.76 14.75 -0.11
N VAL A 242 -6.21 13.53 0.23
CA VAL A 242 -7.41 13.34 1.05
C VAL A 242 -7.24 14.06 2.39
N ASN A 243 -6.17 13.77 3.14
CA ASN A 243 -5.93 14.41 4.43
C ASN A 243 -5.80 15.93 4.33
N LEU A 244 -5.17 16.45 3.27
CA LEU A 244 -5.11 17.88 3.03
C LEU A 244 -6.51 18.49 2.81
N ALA A 245 -7.36 17.82 2.02
CA ALA A 245 -8.72 18.27 1.73
C ALA A 245 -9.64 18.31 2.95
N PHE A 246 -9.37 17.48 3.96
CA PHE A 246 -10.09 17.41 5.23
C PHE A 246 -9.36 18.09 6.40
N ALA A 247 -8.26 18.80 6.14
CA ALA A 247 -7.46 19.49 7.16
C ALA A 247 -6.90 18.59 8.28
N ASN A 248 -6.60 17.33 7.95
CA ASN A 248 -5.94 16.38 8.84
C ASN A 248 -4.42 16.65 8.87
N TRP A 249 -4.00 17.73 9.53
CA TRP A 249 -2.63 18.24 9.43
C TRP A 249 -1.53 17.27 9.90
N LEU A 250 -1.73 16.50 10.99
CA LEU A 250 -0.71 15.53 11.40
C LEU A 250 -0.54 14.39 10.37
N PRO A 251 -1.61 13.78 9.83
CA PRO A 251 -1.53 12.88 8.69
C PRO A 251 -0.87 13.49 7.44
N VAL A 252 -1.11 14.78 7.14
CA VAL A 252 -0.40 15.48 6.05
C VAL A 252 1.11 15.52 6.32
N LEU A 253 1.52 15.84 7.55
CA LEU A 253 2.94 15.80 7.94
C LEU A 253 3.52 14.38 7.85
N GLY A 254 2.74 13.35 8.21
CA GLY A 254 3.11 11.95 8.03
C GLY A 254 3.31 11.57 6.56
N ALA A 255 2.40 11.99 5.68
CA ALA A 255 2.52 11.80 4.23
C ALA A 255 3.77 12.51 3.68
N LEU A 256 4.04 13.75 4.11
CA LEU A 256 5.25 14.49 3.74
C LEU A 256 6.53 13.82 4.26
N ALA A 257 6.50 13.21 5.45
CA ALA A 257 7.62 12.43 5.98
C ALA A 257 7.87 11.17 5.13
N LEU A 258 6.81 10.50 4.67
CA LEU A 258 6.93 9.38 3.71
C LEU A 258 7.47 9.84 2.35
N VAL A 259 7.05 11.01 1.84
CA VAL A 259 7.63 11.61 0.63
C VAL A 259 9.12 11.91 0.82
N ALA A 260 9.51 12.48 1.95
CA ALA A 260 10.92 12.73 2.26
C ALA A 260 11.73 11.42 2.39
N ALA A 261 11.13 10.37 2.95
CA ALA A 261 11.73 9.05 3.02
C ALA A 261 11.90 8.43 1.62
N LEU A 262 10.88 8.49 0.76
CA LEU A 262 10.95 8.08 -0.64
C LEU A 262 12.05 8.83 -1.39
N TRP A 263 12.12 10.15 -1.22
CA TRP A 263 13.16 10.99 -1.84
C TRP A 263 14.57 10.54 -1.44
N ARG A 264 14.79 10.22 -0.15
CA ARG A 264 16.09 9.73 0.35
C ARG A 264 16.53 8.39 -0.24
N THR A 265 15.62 7.62 -0.84
CA THR A 265 16.02 6.37 -1.51
C THR A 265 16.70 6.60 -2.86
N GLU A 266 16.70 7.84 -3.39
CA GLU A 266 17.20 8.18 -4.75
C GLU A 266 16.53 7.34 -5.86
N ARG A 267 15.36 6.75 -5.57
CA ARG A 267 14.52 5.99 -6.53
C ARG A 267 13.26 6.74 -6.96
N PHE A 268 13.12 7.98 -6.50
CA PHE A 268 11.95 8.83 -6.78
C PHE A 268 12.14 9.62 -8.09
N ASP A 269 11.98 8.96 -9.23
CA ASP A 269 12.14 9.59 -10.56
C ASP A 269 10.84 9.70 -11.37
N VAL A 270 9.70 9.35 -10.77
CA VAL A 270 8.39 9.20 -11.43
C VAL A 270 7.95 10.46 -12.20
N ALA A 271 8.49 11.64 -11.88
CA ALA A 271 8.08 12.93 -12.44
C ALA A 271 9.20 13.79 -13.05
N LEU A 272 10.46 13.34 -13.10
CA LEU A 272 11.58 14.18 -13.56
C LEU A 272 12.11 13.87 -14.96
N GLU A 273 11.77 12.71 -15.54
CA GLU A 273 12.01 12.44 -16.95
C GLU A 273 10.82 12.92 -17.81
N TRP A 274 10.59 14.23 -17.86
CA TRP A 274 9.99 14.82 -19.06
C TRP A 274 10.95 14.54 -20.23
N PRO A 275 10.49 14.25 -21.47
CA PRO A 275 11.40 13.97 -22.59
C PRO A 275 12.09 15.26 -23.06
N VAL A 276 12.95 15.83 -22.22
CA VAL A 276 13.98 16.77 -22.65
C VAL A 276 15.13 15.92 -23.16
N ARG A 277 15.07 15.61 -24.45
CA ARG A 277 16.18 15.21 -25.33
C ARG A 277 17.46 14.73 -24.63
N GLY A 278 17.66 13.42 -24.65
CA GLY A 278 18.94 12.77 -24.91
C GLY A 278 20.13 13.18 -24.04
N ARG A 279 20.43 12.36 -23.02
CA ARG A 279 21.82 12.05 -22.70
C ARG A 279 21.97 10.53 -22.51
N PRO A 280 22.99 9.92 -23.13
CA PRO A 280 23.31 8.52 -22.87
C PRO A 280 23.92 8.38 -21.49
N TRP A 281 23.45 7.38 -20.74
CA TRP A 281 24.03 6.90 -19.50
C TRP A 281 25.51 6.55 -19.72
N ARG A 282 26.40 7.13 -18.91
CA ARG A 282 27.80 6.71 -18.75
C ARG A 282 27.99 6.15 -17.36
#